data_AF-A0A2I0NC23-F1
#
_entry.id   AF-A0A2I0NC23-F1
#
_cell.length_a   1.000
_cell.length_b   1.000
_cell.length_c   1.000
_cell.angle_alpha   90.00
_cell.angle_beta   90.00
_cell.angle_gamma   90.00
#
_symmetry.space_group_name_H-M   'P 1'
#
loop_
_entity.id
_entity.type
_entity.pdbx_description
1 polymer ?
#
loop_
_entity_poly.entity_id
_entity_poly.type
_entity_poly.pdbx_seq_one_letter_code
_entity_poly.pdbx_strand_id
1 'polypeptide(L)'
;MSKLGVLMPGMGAISSTMVAGVAAVNKGISPATGSFTQMDYLTVKGQKKLVKDALNLASFKDIVFGGWDVDDISMYQRALESKVLENSLVEQVKAETEAVRTMPAVFDKNFVKKLDGNFVKKGKNWMDLAEQVMKDIENFKTTNKLDKVVMIWNGSTEIYLEEGKIHQDLKSFEAAMKNNESGIAPSMIYAYAALKMGIPYVNGAPNLSV
;
A
#
# COMPACT_ATOMS: atom_id res chain seq x y z
N MET A 1 9.59 11.72 16.41
CA MET A 1 8.43 12.08 15.57
C MET A 1 7.37 11.00 15.74
N SER A 2 6.09 11.27 15.44
CA SER A 2 5.07 10.21 15.40
C SER A 2 5.40 9.21 14.28
N LYS A 3 5.21 7.91 14.51
CA LYS A 3 5.38 6.89 13.48
C LYS A 3 4.42 7.13 12.30
N LEU A 4 4.84 6.71 11.10
CA LEU A 4 4.03 6.78 9.88
C LEU A 4 3.61 5.36 9.47
N GLY A 5 2.31 5.12 9.38
CA GLY A 5 1.78 3.91 8.75
C GLY A 5 1.82 4.02 7.23
N VAL A 6 2.31 2.97 6.55
CA VAL A 6 2.24 2.83 5.10
C VAL A 6 1.46 1.56 4.79
N LEU A 7 0.25 1.74 4.26
CA LEU A 7 -0.66 0.65 3.89
C LEU A 7 -0.63 0.40 2.39
N MET A 8 -0.47 -0.87 2.00
CA MET A 8 -0.28 -1.25 0.60
C MET A 8 -1.27 -2.34 0.16
N PRO A 9 -2.34 -2.01 -0.57
CA PRO A 9 -3.08 -3.00 -1.35
C PRO A 9 -2.16 -3.55 -2.45
N GLY A 10 -2.00 -4.87 -2.53
CA GLY A 10 -1.04 -5.53 -3.43
C GLY A 10 0.34 -5.62 -2.83
N MET A 11 0.51 -6.46 -1.81
CA MET A 11 1.81 -6.72 -1.20
C MET A 11 2.64 -7.76 -1.99
N GLY A 12 2.88 -7.46 -3.27
CA GLY A 12 3.70 -8.27 -4.18
C GLY A 12 5.18 -7.90 -4.16
N ALA A 13 5.85 -8.08 -5.30
CA ALA A 13 7.30 -7.87 -5.44
C ALA A 13 7.75 -6.48 -4.98
N ILE A 14 7.11 -5.41 -5.47
CA ILE A 14 7.43 -4.01 -5.12
C ILE A 14 7.36 -3.79 -3.60
N SER A 15 6.26 -4.22 -2.98
CA SER A 15 6.02 -4.07 -1.55
C SER A 15 7.04 -4.86 -0.72
N SER A 16 7.33 -6.11 -1.09
CA SER A 16 8.32 -6.93 -0.38
C SER A 16 9.73 -6.37 -0.49
N THR A 17 10.12 -5.87 -1.67
CA THR A 17 11.41 -5.20 -1.89
C THR A 17 11.50 -3.90 -1.08
N MET A 18 10.42 -3.12 -1.00
CA MET A 18 10.42 -1.89 -0.20
C MET A 18 10.59 -2.18 1.29
N VAL A 19 9.83 -3.14 1.84
CA VAL A 19 9.92 -3.51 3.26
C VAL A 19 11.31 -4.04 3.60
N ALA A 20 11.85 -4.98 2.80
CA ALA A 20 13.18 -5.53 3.00
C ALA A 20 14.29 -4.48 2.83
N GLY A 21 14.18 -3.61 1.81
CA GLY A 21 15.13 -2.54 1.56
C GLY A 21 15.19 -1.52 2.69
N VAL A 22 14.04 -1.09 3.21
CA VAL A 22 13.96 -0.18 4.37
C VAL A 22 14.56 -0.84 5.61
N ALA A 23 14.27 -2.13 5.86
CA ALA A 23 14.88 -2.87 6.97
C ALA A 23 16.42 -2.95 6.83
N ALA A 24 16.93 -3.22 5.63
CA ALA A 24 18.36 -3.29 5.36
C ALA A 24 19.06 -1.93 5.57
N VAL A 25 18.44 -0.83 5.11
CA VAL A 25 18.95 0.53 5.35
C VAL A 25 18.95 0.86 6.84
N ASN A 26 17.88 0.52 7.57
CA ASN A 26 17.80 0.74 9.01
C ASN A 26 18.88 -0.02 9.81
N LYS A 27 19.29 -1.20 9.33
CA LYS A 27 20.41 -1.99 9.88
C LYS A 27 21.80 -1.51 9.46
N GLY A 28 21.88 -0.59 8.50
CA GLY A 28 23.16 -0.14 7.94
C GLY A 28 23.89 -1.17 7.09
N ILE A 29 23.18 -2.22 6.62
CA ILE A 29 23.76 -3.28 5.76
C ILE A 29 23.53 -3.00 4.26
N SER A 30 22.78 -1.95 3.93
CA SER A 30 22.58 -1.48 2.55
C SER A 30 22.41 0.04 2.51
N PRO A 31 22.93 0.74 1.49
CA PRO A 31 22.60 2.13 1.24
C PRO A 31 21.19 2.30 0.67
N ALA A 32 20.61 3.50 0.80
CA ALA A 32 19.31 3.84 0.24
C ALA A 32 19.35 4.17 -1.27
N THR A 33 20.15 3.42 -2.05
CA THR A 33 20.42 3.67 -3.48
C THR A 33 19.14 3.83 -4.29
N GLY A 34 19.07 4.90 -5.08
CA GLY A 34 17.90 5.24 -5.90
C GLY A 34 16.81 6.03 -5.17
N SER A 35 16.94 6.25 -3.86
CA SER A 35 15.99 7.08 -3.12
C SER A 35 16.37 8.56 -3.16
N PHE A 36 15.60 9.34 -3.95
CA PHE A 36 15.74 10.79 -4.01
C PHE A 36 15.71 11.43 -2.62
N THR A 37 14.75 11.03 -1.77
CA THR A 37 14.59 11.64 -0.45
C THR A 37 15.76 11.37 0.49
N GLN A 38 16.51 10.27 0.28
CA GLN A 38 17.60 9.88 1.17
C GLN A 38 19.00 10.27 0.67
N MET A 39 19.18 10.40 -0.64
CA MET A 39 20.50 10.53 -1.26
C MET A 39 20.69 11.80 -2.09
N ASP A 40 19.62 12.41 -2.60
CA ASP A 40 19.72 13.63 -3.40
C ASP A 40 19.72 14.89 -2.54
N TYR A 41 20.01 16.01 -3.21
CA TYR A 41 20.18 17.31 -2.58
C TYR A 41 19.19 18.33 -3.14
N LEU A 42 18.75 19.25 -2.28
CA LEU A 42 18.01 20.46 -2.62
C LEU A 42 18.84 21.69 -2.29
N THR A 43 18.66 22.75 -3.07
CA THR A 43 19.19 24.08 -2.75
C THR A 43 18.12 24.86 -2.01
N VAL A 44 18.33 25.13 -0.73
CA VAL A 44 17.42 25.92 0.12
C VAL A 44 18.14 27.17 0.57
N LYS A 45 17.63 28.36 0.19
CA LYS A 45 18.25 29.66 0.50
C LYS A 45 19.74 29.73 0.14
N GLY A 46 20.11 29.20 -1.03
CA GLY A 46 21.49 29.17 -1.53
C GLY A 46 22.39 28.09 -0.91
N GLN A 47 21.91 27.27 0.02
CA GLN A 47 22.66 26.18 0.61
C GLN A 47 22.22 24.82 0.07
N LYS A 48 23.18 24.00 -0.35
CA LYS A 48 22.94 22.61 -0.78
C LYS A 48 22.81 21.72 0.46
N LYS A 49 21.65 21.08 0.62
CA LYS A 49 21.33 20.17 1.74
C LYS A 49 20.77 18.86 1.20
N LEU A 50 20.99 17.74 1.88
CA LEU A 50 20.30 16.50 1.54
C LEU A 50 18.79 16.71 1.67
N VAL A 51 17.99 16.07 0.81
CA VAL A 51 16.52 16.23 0.82
C VAL A 51 15.95 15.93 2.21
N LYS A 52 16.38 14.84 2.84
CA LYS A 52 15.99 14.46 4.23
C LYS A 52 16.40 15.45 5.32
N ASP A 53 17.43 16.27 5.09
CA ASP A 53 17.89 17.29 6.05
C ASP A 53 17.24 18.65 5.76
N ALA A 54 16.74 18.83 4.53
CA ALA A 54 16.06 20.03 4.08
C ALA A 54 14.56 20.02 4.41
N LEU A 55 13.96 18.83 4.51
CA LEU A 55 12.52 18.63 4.70
C LEU A 55 12.23 17.82 5.97
N ASN A 56 11.09 18.08 6.60
CA ASN A 56 10.62 17.31 7.76
C ASN A 56 9.95 16.00 7.32
N LEU A 57 10.76 15.04 6.86
CA LEU A 57 10.30 13.73 6.40
C LEU A 57 10.30 12.71 7.54
N ALA A 58 9.38 11.74 7.48
CA ALA A 58 9.44 10.58 8.36
C ALA A 58 10.75 9.80 8.12
N SER A 59 11.43 9.41 9.21
CA SER A 59 12.58 8.53 9.12
C SER A 59 12.14 7.12 8.72
N PHE A 60 12.98 6.40 7.99
CA PHE A 60 12.78 4.97 7.71
C PHE A 60 12.62 4.12 8.99
N LYS A 61 13.18 4.54 10.13
CA LYS A 61 13.01 3.86 11.42
C LYS A 61 11.61 4.06 12.03
N ASP A 62 10.90 5.09 11.58
CA ASP A 62 9.58 5.47 12.08
C ASP A 62 8.45 4.99 11.16
N ILE A 63 8.76 4.27 10.08
CA ILE A 63 7.77 3.71 9.16
C ILE A 63 7.29 2.34 9.67
N VAL A 64 5.98 2.14 9.68
CA VAL A 64 5.33 0.86 9.97
C VAL A 64 4.55 0.42 8.73
N PHE A 65 4.88 -0.76 8.21
CA PHE A 65 4.24 -1.30 7.01
C PHE A 65 3.08 -2.23 7.35
N GLY A 66 2.06 -2.20 6.50
CA GLY A 66 0.96 -3.16 6.48
C GLY A 66 0.28 -3.15 5.12
N GLY A 67 -0.70 -4.00 4.91
CA GLY A 67 -1.42 -4.02 3.64
C GLY A 67 -2.16 -5.32 3.39
N TRP A 68 -2.62 -5.45 2.16
CA TRP A 68 -3.51 -6.53 1.74
C TRP A 68 -2.93 -7.23 0.52
N ASP A 69 -3.17 -8.52 0.44
CA ASP A 69 -2.86 -9.30 -0.76
C ASP A 69 -3.86 -10.45 -0.90
N VAL A 70 -3.91 -11.05 -2.08
CA VAL A 70 -4.79 -12.18 -2.37
C VAL A 70 -4.22 -13.51 -1.86
N ASP A 71 -2.96 -13.48 -1.41
CA ASP A 71 -2.25 -14.56 -0.74
C ASP A 71 -2.02 -14.24 0.75
N ASP A 72 -2.13 -15.25 1.61
CA ASP A 72 -1.77 -15.15 3.03
C ASP A 72 -0.28 -15.41 3.23
N ILE A 73 0.53 -14.34 3.20
CA ILE A 73 1.99 -14.44 3.08
C ILE A 73 2.70 -13.35 3.90
N SER A 74 3.89 -13.65 4.43
CA SER A 74 4.75 -12.64 5.05
C SER A 74 5.64 -11.96 4.00
N MET A 75 6.10 -10.73 4.27
CA MET A 75 7.01 -10.03 3.36
C MET A 75 8.37 -10.71 3.24
N TYR A 76 8.76 -11.53 4.24
CA TYR A 76 9.93 -12.41 4.14
C TYR A 76 9.73 -13.46 3.04
N GLN A 77 8.63 -14.23 3.13
CA GLN A 77 8.28 -15.26 2.15
C GLN A 77 8.13 -14.65 0.75
N ARG A 78 7.39 -13.53 0.65
CA ARG A 78 7.18 -12.85 -0.63
C ARG A 78 8.49 -12.33 -1.24
N ALA A 79 9.41 -11.81 -0.43
CA ALA A 79 10.70 -11.33 -0.93
C ALA A 79 11.54 -12.46 -1.54
N LEU A 80 11.53 -13.65 -0.92
CA LEU A 80 12.20 -14.84 -1.46
C LEU A 80 11.54 -15.33 -2.76
N GLU A 81 10.21 -15.37 -2.80
CA GLU A 81 9.47 -15.78 -4.01
C GLU A 81 9.67 -14.83 -5.19
N SER A 82 9.73 -13.53 -4.91
CA SER A 82 9.83 -12.48 -5.92
C SER A 82 11.21 -12.44 -6.61
N LYS A 83 12.26 -12.97 -5.96
CA LYS A 83 13.62 -13.08 -6.49
C LYS A 83 14.19 -11.76 -7.02
N VAL A 84 13.79 -10.65 -6.40
CA VAL A 84 14.31 -9.30 -6.71
C VAL A 84 15.58 -9.02 -5.91
N LEU A 85 15.63 -9.46 -4.66
CA LEU A 85 16.76 -9.28 -3.75
C LEU A 85 17.52 -10.60 -3.59
N GLU A 86 18.83 -10.50 -3.35
CA GLU A 86 19.66 -11.65 -3.00
C GLU A 86 19.13 -12.32 -1.72
N ASN A 87 19.02 -13.64 -1.71
CA ASN A 87 18.50 -14.40 -0.57
C ASN A 87 19.25 -14.09 0.72
N SER A 88 20.57 -13.95 0.65
CA SER A 88 21.43 -13.62 1.81
C SER A 88 21.10 -12.25 2.41
N LEU A 89 20.63 -11.29 1.62
CA LEU A 89 20.14 -10.00 2.13
C LEU A 89 18.79 -10.17 2.83
N VAL A 90 17.86 -10.92 2.21
CA VAL A 90 16.52 -11.17 2.76
C VAL A 90 16.61 -11.91 4.10
N GLU A 91 17.50 -12.89 4.22
CA GLU A 91 17.78 -13.62 5.47
C GLU A 91 18.25 -12.68 6.59
N GLN A 92 19.10 -11.70 6.28
CA GLN A 92 19.59 -10.73 7.26
C GLN A 92 18.50 -9.80 7.80
N VAL A 93 17.38 -9.64 7.08
CA VAL A 93 16.21 -8.82 7.50
C VAL A 93 14.96 -9.65 7.78
N LYS A 94 15.14 -10.96 8.04
CA LYS A 94 14.03 -11.88 8.27
C LYS A 94 13.11 -11.44 9.40
N ALA A 95 13.64 -11.03 10.54
CA ALA A 95 12.82 -10.64 11.69
C ALA A 95 11.87 -9.47 11.36
N GLU A 96 12.37 -8.47 10.64
CA GLU A 96 11.60 -7.29 10.23
C GLU A 96 10.55 -7.61 9.16
N THR A 97 10.92 -8.43 8.18
CA THR A 97 10.05 -8.76 7.03
C THR A 97 9.03 -9.85 7.36
N GLU A 98 9.33 -10.78 8.26
CA GLU A 98 8.39 -11.81 8.73
C GLU A 98 7.27 -11.20 9.58
N ALA A 99 7.58 -10.13 10.34
CA ALA A 99 6.60 -9.43 11.17
C ALA A 99 5.52 -8.69 10.35
N VAL A 100 5.74 -8.49 9.05
CA VAL A 100 4.77 -7.86 8.15
C VAL A 100 4.08 -8.95 7.34
N ARG A 101 2.84 -9.27 7.73
CA ARG A 101 1.98 -10.25 7.04
C ARG A 101 0.77 -9.58 6.40
N THR A 102 0.32 -10.13 5.28
CA THR A 102 -0.83 -9.61 4.52
C THR A 102 -2.14 -9.75 5.30
N MET A 103 -3.06 -8.84 5.03
CA MET A 103 -4.48 -8.96 5.37
C MET A 103 -5.27 -9.43 4.13
N PRO A 104 -6.47 -10.03 4.29
CA PRO A 104 -7.27 -10.48 3.15
C PRO A 104 -7.69 -9.32 2.25
N ALA A 105 -7.45 -9.41 0.94
CA ALA A 105 -7.72 -8.33 0.00
C ALA A 105 -9.18 -8.26 -0.48
N VAL A 106 -9.64 -7.05 -0.83
CA VAL A 106 -10.72 -6.89 -1.81
C VAL A 106 -10.18 -7.26 -3.19
N PHE A 107 -10.80 -8.23 -3.85
CA PHE A 107 -10.35 -8.76 -5.13
C PHE A 107 -11.53 -9.24 -5.97
N ASP A 108 -11.48 -8.95 -7.28
CA ASP A 108 -12.38 -9.51 -8.27
C ASP A 108 -11.61 -9.82 -9.56
N LYS A 109 -11.70 -11.10 -9.97
CA LYS A 109 -11.02 -11.64 -11.15
C LYS A 109 -11.49 -11.00 -12.46
N ASN A 110 -12.65 -10.35 -12.48
CA ASN A 110 -13.11 -9.57 -13.63
C ASN A 110 -12.16 -8.42 -13.96
N PHE A 111 -11.50 -7.84 -12.94
CA PHE A 111 -10.57 -6.72 -13.10
C PHE A 111 -9.12 -7.16 -13.27
N VAL A 112 -8.74 -8.34 -12.79
CA VAL A 112 -7.38 -8.90 -12.95
C VAL A 112 -7.43 -10.38 -13.32
N LYS A 113 -7.55 -10.66 -14.63
CA LYS A 113 -7.85 -12.01 -15.15
C LYS A 113 -6.78 -13.08 -14.89
N LYS A 114 -5.51 -12.67 -14.80
CA LYS A 114 -4.34 -13.56 -14.65
C LYS A 114 -3.95 -13.81 -13.20
N LEU A 115 -4.66 -13.21 -12.25
CA LEU A 115 -4.42 -13.40 -10.84
C LEU A 115 -5.50 -14.31 -10.27
N ASP A 116 -5.08 -15.18 -9.38
CA ASP A 116 -5.92 -16.04 -8.57
C ASP A 116 -5.48 -15.84 -7.12
N GLY A 117 -6.42 -15.95 -6.18
CA GLY A 117 -6.10 -15.93 -4.77
C GLY A 117 -7.32 -16.23 -3.93
N ASN A 118 -7.08 -16.82 -2.77
CA ASN A 118 -8.11 -17.33 -1.87
C ASN A 118 -8.17 -16.56 -0.55
N PHE A 119 -7.20 -15.67 -0.30
CA PHE A 119 -7.14 -14.82 0.89
C PHE A 119 -7.84 -13.49 0.62
N VAL A 120 -9.15 -13.58 0.37
CA VAL A 120 -9.96 -12.44 -0.08
C VAL A 120 -11.11 -12.16 0.88
N LYS A 121 -11.48 -10.88 0.98
CA LYS A 121 -12.65 -10.44 1.75
C LYS A 121 -13.94 -10.94 1.11
N LYS A 122 -14.95 -11.13 1.94
CA LYS A 122 -16.31 -11.47 1.52
C LYS A 122 -17.28 -10.46 2.13
N GLY A 123 -18.15 -9.92 1.30
CA GLY A 123 -19.14 -8.92 1.70
C GLY A 123 -20.36 -8.99 0.80
N LYS A 124 -21.47 -8.42 1.24
CA LYS A 124 -22.73 -8.38 0.48
C LYS A 124 -22.61 -7.50 -0.75
N ASN A 125 -21.84 -6.42 -0.63
CA ASN A 125 -21.58 -5.50 -1.73
C ASN A 125 -20.25 -4.76 -1.57
N TRP A 126 -19.90 -3.93 -2.56
CA TRP A 126 -18.68 -3.11 -2.53
C TRP A 126 -18.60 -2.17 -1.32
N MET A 127 -19.74 -1.65 -0.85
CA MET A 127 -19.77 -0.80 0.35
C MET A 127 -19.39 -1.57 1.62
N ASP A 128 -19.92 -2.77 1.82
CA ASP A 128 -19.55 -3.67 2.92
C ASP A 128 -18.03 -3.98 2.88
N LEU A 129 -17.49 -4.22 1.69
CA LEU A 129 -16.05 -4.43 1.51
C LEU A 129 -15.22 -3.19 1.86
N ALA A 130 -15.66 -1.98 1.50
CA ALA A 130 -15.03 -0.74 1.94
C ALA A 130 -15.07 -0.58 3.46
N GLU A 131 -16.19 -0.87 4.11
CA GLU A 131 -16.32 -0.83 5.57
C GLU A 131 -15.35 -1.80 6.27
N GLN A 132 -15.14 -2.99 5.70
CA GLN A 132 -14.13 -3.93 6.19
C GLN A 132 -12.70 -3.40 6.00
N VAL A 133 -12.39 -2.74 4.89
CA VAL A 133 -11.08 -2.08 4.69
C VAL A 133 -10.90 -0.95 5.70
N MET A 134 -11.92 -0.13 5.95
CA MET A 134 -11.86 0.93 6.97
C MET A 134 -11.59 0.36 8.36
N LYS A 135 -12.24 -0.75 8.72
CA LYS A 135 -11.99 -1.45 9.98
C LYS A 135 -10.55 -1.98 10.10
N ASP A 136 -10.00 -2.54 9.03
CA ASP A 136 -8.59 -2.99 9.02
C ASP A 136 -7.63 -1.81 9.24
N ILE A 137 -7.90 -0.66 8.62
CA ILE A 137 -7.11 0.56 8.82
C ILE A 137 -7.17 1.02 10.28
N GLU A 138 -8.36 1.05 10.89
CA GLU A 138 -8.53 1.41 12.31
C GLU A 138 -7.77 0.47 13.24
N ASN A 139 -7.88 -0.84 12.98
CA ASN A 139 -7.16 -1.87 13.74
C ASN A 139 -5.65 -1.71 13.58
N PHE A 140 -5.16 -1.47 12.37
CA PHE A 140 -3.75 -1.23 12.10
C PHE A 140 -3.24 0.02 12.83
N LYS A 141 -4.00 1.13 12.81
CA LYS A 141 -3.67 2.35 13.54
C LYS A 141 -3.61 2.11 15.05
N THR A 142 -4.62 1.46 15.60
CA THR A 142 -4.74 1.21 17.05
C THR A 142 -3.63 0.30 17.55
N THR A 143 -3.40 -0.82 16.86
CA THR A 143 -2.39 -1.82 17.22
C THR A 143 -0.98 -1.23 17.21
N ASN A 144 -0.68 -0.38 16.22
CA ASN A 144 0.64 0.21 16.04
C ASN A 144 0.80 1.60 16.67
N LYS A 145 -0.26 2.12 17.30
CA LYS A 145 -0.32 3.47 17.92
C LYS A 145 0.07 4.56 16.92
N LEU A 146 -0.62 4.59 15.78
CA LEU A 146 -0.33 5.49 14.65
C LEU A 146 -1.32 6.63 14.56
N ASP A 147 -0.79 7.85 14.53
CA ASP A 147 -1.58 9.07 14.26
C ASP A 147 -1.75 9.31 12.76
N LYS A 148 -0.74 8.94 11.95
CA LYS A 148 -0.67 9.21 10.51
C LYS A 148 -0.51 7.92 9.73
N VAL A 149 -1.27 7.83 8.64
CA VAL A 149 -1.21 6.73 7.69
C VAL A 149 -1.29 7.29 6.27
N VAL A 150 -0.59 6.67 5.34
CA VAL A 150 -0.76 6.85 3.90
C VAL A 150 -1.07 5.49 3.27
N MET A 151 -1.89 5.48 2.22
CA MET A 151 -2.16 4.30 1.43
C MET A 151 -1.54 4.42 0.04
N ILE A 152 -0.87 3.37 -0.42
CA ILE A 152 -0.24 3.30 -1.74
C ILE A 152 -0.72 2.04 -2.44
N TRP A 153 -1.49 2.18 -3.51
CA TRP A 153 -1.90 1.06 -4.34
C TRP A 153 -0.69 0.48 -5.08
N ASN A 154 -0.33 -0.75 -4.72
CA ASN A 154 0.69 -1.58 -5.37
C ASN A 154 0.05 -2.87 -5.95
N GLY A 155 -1.27 -2.86 -6.14
CA GLY A 155 -2.02 -3.95 -6.72
C GLY A 155 -1.66 -4.20 -8.18
N SER A 156 -2.04 -5.37 -8.68
CA SER A 156 -1.97 -5.64 -10.12
C SER A 156 -2.78 -4.60 -10.89
N THR A 157 -2.27 -4.17 -12.05
CA THR A 157 -3.00 -3.28 -12.95
C THR A 157 -4.33 -3.90 -13.32
N GLU A 158 -5.41 -3.22 -12.97
CA GLU A 158 -6.77 -3.61 -13.32
C GLU A 158 -7.05 -3.33 -14.80
N ILE A 159 -8.12 -3.94 -15.34
CA ILE A 159 -8.59 -3.63 -16.69
C ILE A 159 -8.84 -2.13 -16.85
N TYR A 160 -8.74 -1.66 -18.09
CA TYR A 160 -9.13 -0.30 -18.42
C TYR A 160 -10.64 -0.10 -18.21
N LEU A 161 -10.98 1.00 -17.54
CA LEU A 161 -12.34 1.49 -17.35
C LEU A 161 -12.38 2.96 -17.73
N GLU A 162 -13.47 3.37 -18.36
CA GLU A 162 -13.76 4.79 -18.59
C GLU A 162 -14.59 5.35 -17.45
N GLU A 163 -14.37 6.63 -17.17
CA GLU A 163 -15.22 7.34 -16.24
C GLU A 163 -16.65 7.43 -16.79
N GLY A 164 -17.65 7.16 -15.94
CA GLY A 164 -19.05 7.12 -16.33
C GLY A 164 -19.93 7.79 -15.29
N LYS A 165 -21.25 7.75 -15.49
CA LYS A 165 -22.22 8.43 -14.61
C LYS A 165 -22.10 8.03 -13.13
N ILE A 166 -21.73 6.79 -12.86
CA ILE A 166 -21.57 6.28 -11.50
C ILE A 166 -20.35 6.84 -10.76
N HIS A 167 -19.40 7.45 -11.48
CA HIS A 167 -18.16 8.03 -10.93
C HIS A 167 -18.24 9.54 -10.73
N GLN A 168 -19.28 10.20 -11.26
CA GLN A 168 -19.35 11.67 -11.36
C GLN A 168 -19.47 12.40 -10.02
N ASP A 169 -20.10 11.76 -9.04
CA ASP A 169 -20.31 12.34 -7.72
C ASP A 169 -20.36 11.26 -6.64
N LEU A 170 -20.08 11.66 -5.40
CA LEU A 170 -20.01 10.75 -4.26
C LEU A 170 -21.32 9.98 -4.03
N LYS A 171 -22.48 10.61 -4.24
CA LYS A 171 -23.78 9.97 -4.00
C LYS A 171 -24.02 8.87 -5.04
N SER A 172 -23.71 9.14 -6.30
CA SER A 172 -23.80 8.18 -7.40
C SER A 172 -22.81 7.02 -7.18
N PHE A 173 -21.59 7.32 -6.76
CA PHE A 173 -20.56 6.32 -6.47
C PHE A 173 -20.95 5.40 -5.30
N GLU A 174 -21.38 5.97 -4.16
CA GLU A 174 -21.82 5.18 -3.00
C GLU A 174 -23.07 4.32 -3.32
N ALA A 175 -23.97 4.79 -4.20
CA ALA A 175 -25.10 4.01 -4.69
C ALA A 175 -24.64 2.83 -5.55
N ALA A 176 -23.72 3.07 -6.49
CA ALA A 176 -23.14 2.04 -7.34
C ALA A 176 -22.40 0.97 -6.53
N MET A 177 -21.69 1.37 -5.47
CA MET A 177 -21.07 0.44 -4.53
C MET A 177 -22.12 -0.45 -3.83
N LYS A 178 -23.22 0.12 -3.35
CA LYS A 178 -24.28 -0.64 -2.66
C LYS A 178 -25.00 -1.63 -3.58
N ASN A 179 -25.07 -1.30 -4.88
CA ASN A 179 -25.74 -2.09 -5.90
C ASN A 179 -24.82 -3.09 -6.63
N ASN A 180 -23.54 -3.19 -6.26
CA ASN A 180 -22.55 -4.04 -6.96
C ASN A 180 -22.43 -3.74 -8.45
N GLU A 181 -22.43 -2.47 -8.82
CA GLU A 181 -22.26 -2.11 -10.23
C GLU A 181 -20.87 -2.53 -10.72
N SER A 182 -20.80 -3.08 -11.94
CA SER A 182 -19.60 -3.66 -12.53
C SER A 182 -18.54 -2.63 -12.92
N GLY A 183 -18.86 -1.33 -12.90
CA GLY A 183 -17.91 -0.26 -13.12
C GLY A 183 -17.07 0.10 -11.89
N ILE A 184 -17.40 -0.45 -10.71
CA ILE A 184 -16.63 -0.22 -9.47
C ILE A 184 -15.51 -1.25 -9.36
N ALA A 185 -14.26 -0.81 -9.45
CA ALA A 185 -13.09 -1.68 -9.34
C ALA A 185 -12.58 -1.78 -7.89
N PRO A 186 -11.91 -2.90 -7.51
CA PRO A 186 -11.26 -3.04 -6.20
C PRO A 186 -10.38 -1.85 -5.80
N SER A 187 -9.58 -1.30 -6.71
CA SER A 187 -8.75 -0.10 -6.41
C SER A 187 -9.58 1.09 -5.92
N MET A 188 -10.78 1.29 -6.47
CA MET A 188 -11.68 2.36 -6.06
C MET A 188 -12.26 2.11 -4.65
N ILE A 189 -12.40 0.85 -4.22
CA ILE A 189 -12.80 0.50 -2.86
C ILE A 189 -11.77 0.95 -1.84
N TYR A 190 -10.48 0.71 -2.13
CA TYR A 190 -9.39 1.17 -1.28
C TYR A 190 -9.24 2.69 -1.29
N ALA A 191 -9.37 3.33 -2.46
CA ALA A 191 -9.35 4.78 -2.58
C ALA A 191 -10.49 5.41 -1.76
N TYR A 192 -11.73 4.92 -1.93
CA TYR A 192 -12.89 5.38 -1.18
C TYR A 192 -12.68 5.21 0.34
N ALA A 193 -12.26 4.03 0.80
CA ALA A 193 -12.00 3.78 2.22
C ALA A 193 -10.93 4.72 2.79
N ALA A 194 -9.80 4.90 2.08
CA ALA A 194 -8.75 5.82 2.50
C ALA A 194 -9.26 7.26 2.60
N LEU A 195 -9.90 7.76 1.54
CA LEU A 195 -10.39 9.14 1.47
C LEU A 195 -11.49 9.42 2.50
N LYS A 196 -12.42 8.47 2.71
CA LYS A 196 -13.48 8.58 3.73
C LYS A 196 -12.89 8.69 5.14
N MET A 197 -11.75 8.05 5.39
CA MET A 197 -11.00 8.12 6.65
C MET A 197 -10.01 9.30 6.72
N GLY A 198 -9.96 10.17 5.71
CA GLY A 198 -9.01 11.29 5.65
C GLY A 198 -7.56 10.85 5.48
N ILE A 199 -7.32 9.67 4.92
CA ILE A 199 -5.99 9.12 4.66
C ILE A 199 -5.58 9.44 3.22
N PRO A 200 -4.39 10.04 3.00
CA PRO A 200 -3.86 10.23 1.65
C PRO A 200 -3.72 8.91 0.91
N TYR A 201 -4.18 8.88 -0.34
CA TYR A 201 -4.10 7.74 -1.24
C TYR A 201 -3.22 8.06 -2.45
N VAL A 202 -2.35 7.13 -2.81
CA VAL A 202 -1.48 7.21 -3.99
C VAL A 202 -1.77 6.01 -4.88
N ASN A 203 -2.14 6.26 -6.13
CA ASN A 203 -2.30 5.20 -7.11
C ASN A 203 -0.95 4.88 -7.79
N GLY A 204 -0.38 3.71 -7.51
CA GLY A 204 0.88 3.25 -8.10
C GLY A 204 0.72 2.52 -9.45
N ALA A 205 -0.51 2.39 -9.96
CA ALA A 205 -0.80 1.69 -11.21
C ALA A 205 -1.68 2.57 -12.14
N PRO A 206 -1.73 2.30 -13.46
CA PRO A 206 -2.40 3.17 -14.42
C PRO A 206 -3.93 2.96 -14.48
N ASN A 207 -4.52 2.16 -13.58
CA ASN A 207 -5.97 1.94 -13.54
C ASN A 207 -6.73 3.17 -13.04
N LEU A 208 -8.02 3.23 -13.38
CA LEU A 208 -8.92 4.30 -12.95
C LEU A 208 -9.16 4.20 -11.43
N SER A 209 -8.81 5.25 -10.68
CA SER A 209 -9.16 5.44 -9.27
C SER A 209 -9.64 6.87 -9.10
N VAL A 210 -10.96 7.04 -9.01
CA VAL A 210 -11.68 8.33 -9.03
C VAL A 210 -12.61 8.44 -7.83
#